data_AF-A0A9N9AAA0-F1
#
_entry.id   AF-A0A9N9AAA0-F1
#
_cell.length_a   1.000
_cell.length_b   1.000
_cell.length_c   1.000
_cell.angle_alpha   90.00
_cell.angle_beta   90.00
_cell.angle_gamma   90.00
#
_symmetry.space_group_name_H-M   'P 1'
#
loop_
_entity.id
_entity.type
_entity.pdbx_description
1 polymer ?
#
loop_
_entity_poly.entity_id
_entity_poly.type
_entity_poly.pdbx_seq_one_letter_code
_entity_poly.pdbx_strand_id
1 'polypeptide(L)'
;MSNRTVTETELVKFGDDLRNAAINYKIACMSLRCCYTTNASSVKEFVALRRKITNYANVYNRVILPIANIVVENIQDFVETYTALSFDDFKECIEDLADGAKRNHEMAYFTKLLHEEILSNFKSEQNSVNIVLKKLEKDAVWYNARAKQLKESSNAKTSWAIGLSLIPGVNFIASPILWYRGKEDLGEAIAIEEESKLAVAATHIIQDVLGTSLQKFIQALADISGFFNVLQNELSILARNSDNRITKLHYYKCRNKVPTIIAACQFYMKSIPDCQTELLCIPNGCDNYVQQWLVEKKEKNGNLHQSFLELGRNIFNTNVQFLRLIEFFI
;
A
#
# COMPACT_ATOMS: atom_id res chain seq x y z
N MET A 1 2.12 2.08 -39.35
CA MET A 1 2.09 1.87 -37.88
C MET A 1 2.89 0.61 -37.60
N SER A 2 3.93 0.67 -36.78
CA SER A 2 4.70 -0.52 -36.40
C SER A 2 3.80 -1.43 -35.57
N ASN A 3 3.53 -2.65 -36.04
CA ASN A 3 2.82 -3.68 -35.28
C ASN A 3 3.73 -4.11 -34.12
N ARG A 4 3.54 -3.48 -32.96
CA ARG A 4 4.24 -3.86 -31.73
C ARG A 4 3.69 -5.21 -31.26
N THR A 5 4.54 -6.23 -31.29
CA THR A 5 4.24 -7.58 -30.78
C THR A 5 4.88 -7.78 -29.42
N VAL A 6 4.24 -8.52 -28.52
CA VAL A 6 4.80 -8.94 -27.24
C VAL A 6 6.11 -9.70 -27.47
N THR A 7 7.18 -9.21 -26.87
CA THR A 7 8.52 -9.82 -26.92
C THR A 7 8.79 -10.66 -25.68
N GLU A 8 9.82 -11.53 -25.74
CA GLU A 8 10.28 -12.22 -24.52
C GLU A 8 10.75 -11.24 -23.44
N THR A 9 11.39 -10.14 -23.83
CA THR A 9 11.82 -9.08 -22.93
C THR A 9 10.62 -8.42 -22.25
N GLU A 10 9.53 -8.17 -22.96
CA GLU A 10 8.29 -7.63 -22.37
C GLU A 10 7.63 -8.62 -21.40
N LEU A 11 7.66 -9.93 -21.67
CA LEU A 11 7.16 -10.95 -20.74
C LEU A 11 8.00 -11.04 -19.46
N VAL A 12 9.33 -10.91 -19.56
CA VAL A 12 10.21 -10.85 -18.39
C VAL A 12 9.93 -9.58 -17.58
N LYS A 13 9.89 -8.43 -18.25
CA LYS A 13 9.56 -7.14 -17.62
C LYS A 13 8.22 -7.20 -16.91
N PHE A 14 7.19 -7.80 -17.53
CA PHE A 14 5.87 -7.96 -16.93
C PHE A 14 5.91 -8.73 -15.60
N GLY A 15 6.69 -9.82 -15.53
CA GLY A 15 6.92 -10.54 -14.27
C GLY A 15 7.63 -9.69 -13.21
N ASP A 16 8.59 -8.86 -13.61
CA ASP A 16 9.29 -7.96 -12.70
C ASP A 16 8.41 -6.79 -12.24
N ASP A 17 7.53 -6.27 -13.10
CA ASP A 17 6.56 -5.24 -12.78
C ASP A 17 5.58 -5.74 -11.70
N LEU A 18 5.12 -7.00 -11.76
CA LEU A 18 4.32 -7.64 -10.71
C LEU A 18 5.06 -7.73 -9.36
N ARG A 19 6.35 -8.09 -9.38
CA ARG A 19 7.17 -8.12 -8.14
C ARG A 19 7.40 -6.72 -7.59
N ASN A 20 7.68 -5.75 -8.46
CA ASN A 20 7.83 -4.36 -8.08
C ASN A 20 6.54 -3.81 -7.48
N ALA A 21 5.39 -4.19 -8.05
CA ALA A 21 4.08 -3.87 -7.47
C ALA A 21 3.99 -4.42 -6.03
N ALA A 22 4.30 -5.71 -5.81
CA ALA A 22 4.26 -6.32 -4.48
C ALA A 22 5.14 -5.58 -3.45
N ILE A 23 6.40 -5.31 -3.80
CA ILE A 23 7.37 -4.68 -2.92
C ILE A 23 6.92 -3.26 -2.54
N ASN A 24 6.59 -2.44 -3.54
CA ASN A 24 6.23 -1.05 -3.29
C ASN A 24 4.88 -0.94 -2.58
N TYR A 25 3.96 -1.86 -2.85
CA TYR A 25 2.71 -1.96 -2.12
C TYR A 25 2.93 -2.25 -0.63
N LYS A 26 3.80 -3.22 -0.31
CA LYS A 26 4.15 -3.55 1.08
C LYS A 26 4.78 -2.36 1.80
N ILE A 27 5.72 -1.67 1.14
CA ILE A 27 6.35 -0.46 1.68
C ILE A 27 5.31 0.64 1.96
N ALA A 28 4.35 0.85 1.05
CA ALA A 28 3.27 1.82 1.25
C ALA A 28 2.40 1.47 2.46
N CYS A 29 2.01 0.21 2.62
CA CYS A 29 1.21 -0.25 3.77
C CYS A 29 1.96 -0.09 5.10
N MET A 30 3.23 -0.48 5.15
CA MET A 30 4.08 -0.28 6.33
C MET A 30 4.26 1.22 6.65
N SER A 31 4.41 2.05 5.62
CA SER A 31 4.52 3.50 5.80
C SER A 31 3.22 4.09 6.35
N LEU A 32 2.04 3.62 5.92
CA LEU A 32 0.76 4.05 6.49
C LEU A 32 0.61 3.65 7.96
N ARG A 33 1.17 2.50 8.37
CA ARG A 33 1.17 2.05 9.77
C ARG A 33 2.17 2.80 10.65
N CYS A 34 3.24 3.39 10.11
CA CYS A 34 4.32 3.96 10.93
C CYS A 34 3.86 5.07 11.89
N CYS A 35 2.76 5.78 11.59
CA CYS A 35 2.16 6.75 12.51
C CYS A 35 1.51 6.12 13.75
N TYR A 36 1.37 4.80 13.80
CA TYR A 36 0.71 4.03 14.87
C TYR A 36 1.64 3.11 15.65
N THR A 37 2.87 2.86 15.19
CA THR A 37 3.90 2.20 16.00
C THR A 37 4.40 3.08 17.15
N THR A 38 3.96 4.35 17.18
CA THR A 38 4.22 5.32 18.23
C THR A 38 3.00 5.40 19.15
N ASN A 39 3.06 4.68 20.28
CA ASN A 39 2.02 4.73 21.30
C ASN A 39 1.71 6.17 21.69
N ALA A 40 0.42 6.50 21.78
CA ALA A 40 -0.13 7.69 22.45
C ALA A 40 0.74 8.96 22.40
N SER A 41 1.21 9.35 21.20
CA SER A 41 1.96 10.60 21.11
C SER A 41 1.15 11.77 21.66
N SER A 42 1.75 12.52 22.57
CA SER A 42 1.23 13.72 23.20
C SER A 42 1.39 14.96 22.29
N VAL A 43 2.19 14.85 21.22
CA VAL A 43 2.45 15.94 20.29
C VAL A 43 1.24 16.20 19.38
N LYS A 44 0.50 17.28 19.69
CA LYS A 44 -0.79 17.63 19.05
C LYS A 44 -0.73 17.64 17.52
N GLU A 45 0.32 18.21 16.94
CA GLU A 45 0.50 18.31 15.50
C GLU A 45 0.72 16.94 14.85
N PHE A 46 1.51 16.07 15.50
CA PHE A 46 1.70 14.71 15.05
C PHE A 46 0.41 13.89 15.18
N VAL A 47 -0.38 14.10 16.24
CA VAL A 47 -1.71 13.48 16.41
C VAL A 47 -2.66 13.90 15.28
N ALA A 48 -2.66 15.17 14.88
CA ALA A 48 -3.46 15.68 13.78
C ALA A 48 -3.02 15.07 12.43
N LEU A 49 -1.71 15.01 12.17
CA LEU A 49 -1.14 14.33 11.00
C LEU A 49 -1.54 12.85 10.97
N ARG A 50 -1.33 12.13 12.08
CA ARG A 50 -1.71 10.71 12.25
C ARG A 50 -3.17 10.50 11.89
N ARG A 51 -4.09 11.34 12.38
CA ARG A 51 -5.53 11.24 12.06
C ARG A 51 -5.80 11.36 10.57
N LYS A 52 -5.13 12.28 9.86
CA LYS A 52 -5.26 12.41 8.40
C LYS A 52 -4.76 11.15 7.68
N ILE A 53 -3.58 10.65 8.05
CA ILE A 53 -3.00 9.41 7.47
C ILE A 53 -3.90 8.19 7.72
N THR A 54 -4.57 8.14 8.88
CA THR A 54 -5.53 7.07 9.24
C THR A 54 -6.67 6.95 8.25
N ASN A 55 -7.21 8.09 7.81
CA ASN A 55 -8.30 8.11 6.85
C ASN A 55 -7.85 7.55 5.49
N TYR A 56 -6.65 7.92 5.04
CA TYR A 56 -6.06 7.34 3.83
C TYR A 56 -5.79 5.84 3.97
N ALA A 57 -5.25 5.41 5.11
CA ALA A 57 -5.01 4.00 5.40
C ALA A 57 -6.31 3.18 5.39
N ASN A 58 -7.41 3.74 5.91
CA ASN A 58 -8.72 3.09 5.89
C ASN A 58 -9.29 2.93 4.48
N VAL A 59 -9.17 3.96 3.62
CA VAL A 59 -9.54 3.84 2.19
C VAL A 59 -8.67 2.79 1.51
N TYR A 60 -7.37 2.80 1.80
CA TYR A 60 -6.42 1.86 1.22
C TYR A 60 -6.77 0.42 1.59
N ASN A 61 -7.02 0.14 2.87
CA ASN A 61 -7.35 -1.18 3.37
C ASN A 61 -8.71 -1.70 2.87
N ARG A 62 -9.74 -0.86 2.89
CA ARG A 62 -11.13 -1.32 2.68
C ARG A 62 -11.58 -1.33 1.23
N VAL A 63 -10.93 -0.56 0.36
CA VAL A 63 -11.33 -0.40 -1.05
C VAL A 63 -10.19 -0.76 -1.98
N ILE A 64 -9.05 -0.10 -1.82
CA ILE A 64 -7.98 -0.15 -2.81
C ILE A 64 -7.26 -1.50 -2.79
N LEU A 65 -6.97 -2.02 -1.60
CA LEU A 65 -6.30 -3.30 -1.38
C LEU A 65 -7.07 -4.48 -2.01
N PRO A 66 -8.36 -4.68 -1.72
CA PRO A 66 -9.15 -5.71 -2.39
C PRO A 66 -9.13 -5.59 -3.92
N ILE A 67 -9.26 -4.38 -4.46
CA ILE A 67 -9.24 -4.17 -5.92
C ILE A 67 -7.89 -4.57 -6.51
N ALA A 68 -6.78 -4.15 -5.89
CA ALA A 68 -5.43 -4.51 -6.34
C ALA A 68 -5.18 -6.02 -6.30
N ASN A 69 -5.72 -6.72 -5.29
CA ASN A 69 -5.65 -8.18 -5.19
C ASN A 69 -6.39 -8.86 -6.34
N ILE A 70 -7.63 -8.43 -6.61
CA ILE A 70 -8.45 -8.97 -7.71
C ILE A 70 -7.72 -8.79 -9.05
N VAL A 71 -7.00 -7.68 -9.26
CA VAL A 71 -6.19 -7.51 -10.48
C VAL A 71 -5.13 -8.60 -10.59
N VAL A 72 -4.38 -8.88 -9.53
CA VAL A 72 -3.31 -9.90 -9.57
C VAL A 72 -3.86 -11.31 -9.70
N GLU A 73 -4.98 -11.61 -9.04
CA GLU A 73 -5.71 -12.88 -9.20
C GLU A 73 -6.14 -13.09 -10.66
N ASN A 74 -6.79 -12.08 -11.25
CA ASN A 74 -7.21 -12.13 -12.66
C ASN A 74 -6.05 -12.27 -13.64
N ILE A 75 -4.89 -11.67 -13.32
CA ILE A 75 -3.66 -11.84 -14.11
C ILE A 75 -3.18 -13.28 -14.04
N GLN A 76 -3.16 -13.87 -12.84
CA GLN A 76 -2.74 -15.26 -12.67
C GLN A 76 -3.68 -16.20 -13.44
N ASP A 77 -4.99 -16.07 -13.25
CA ASP A 77 -6.01 -16.86 -13.94
C ASP A 77 -5.86 -16.73 -15.46
N PHE A 78 -5.65 -15.50 -15.95
CA PHE A 78 -5.43 -15.25 -17.37
C PHE A 78 -4.19 -15.98 -17.90
N VAL A 79 -3.03 -15.90 -17.23
CA VAL A 79 -1.81 -16.54 -17.75
C VAL A 79 -1.85 -18.06 -17.62
N GLU A 80 -2.57 -18.60 -16.64
CA GLU A 80 -2.78 -20.04 -16.48
C GLU A 80 -3.54 -20.66 -17.68
N THR A 81 -4.37 -19.87 -18.38
CA THR A 81 -5.04 -20.33 -19.61
C THR A 81 -4.05 -20.79 -20.69
N TYR A 82 -2.88 -20.14 -20.83
CA TYR A 82 -1.86 -20.53 -21.81
C TYR A 82 -1.26 -21.92 -21.53
N THR A 83 -1.27 -22.35 -20.26
CA THR A 83 -0.83 -23.70 -19.87
C THR A 83 -1.94 -24.73 -19.91
N ALA A 84 -3.19 -24.31 -19.66
CA ALA A 84 -4.37 -25.16 -19.64
C ALA A 84 -4.82 -25.55 -21.06
N LEU A 85 -4.74 -24.62 -22.01
CA LEU A 85 -5.13 -24.85 -23.40
C LEU A 85 -4.03 -25.59 -24.15
N SER A 86 -4.39 -26.52 -25.04
CA SER A 86 -3.49 -26.98 -26.10
C SER A 86 -3.32 -25.88 -27.17
N PHE A 87 -2.41 -26.07 -28.13
CA PHE A 87 -2.31 -25.11 -29.24
C PHE A 87 -3.58 -25.08 -30.10
N ASP A 88 -4.28 -26.21 -30.25
CA ASP A 88 -5.51 -26.26 -31.02
C ASP A 88 -6.65 -25.53 -30.29
N ASP A 89 -6.83 -25.78 -28.99
CA ASP A 89 -7.81 -25.05 -28.17
C ASP A 89 -7.48 -23.55 -28.10
N PHE A 90 -6.19 -23.20 -28.03
CA PHE A 90 -5.76 -21.80 -28.05
C PHE A 90 -6.25 -21.07 -29.30
N LYS A 91 -6.22 -21.71 -30.48
CA LYS A 91 -6.70 -21.10 -31.73
C LYS A 91 -8.19 -20.82 -31.70
N GLU A 92 -8.97 -21.70 -31.08
CA GLU A 92 -10.42 -21.54 -30.96
C GLU A 92 -10.78 -20.43 -29.95
N CYS A 93 -9.91 -20.19 -28.96
CA CYS A 93 -10.14 -19.23 -27.88
C CYS A 93 -9.40 -17.89 -28.04
N ILE A 94 -8.76 -17.57 -29.19
CA ILE A 94 -7.94 -16.35 -29.32
C ILE A 94 -8.77 -15.09 -29.07
N GLU A 95 -10.02 -15.03 -29.56
CA GLU A 95 -10.91 -13.88 -29.36
C GLU A 95 -11.25 -13.70 -27.87
N ASP A 96 -11.59 -14.79 -27.17
CA ASP A 96 -11.85 -14.76 -25.73
C ASP A 96 -10.63 -14.32 -24.91
N LEU A 97 -9.42 -14.73 -25.34
CA LEU A 97 -8.17 -14.28 -24.74
C LEU A 97 -7.90 -12.81 -25.03
N ALA A 98 -8.23 -12.29 -26.21
CA ALA A 98 -8.12 -10.87 -26.51
C ALA A 98 -9.03 -10.04 -25.60
N ASP A 99 -10.26 -10.51 -25.37
CA ASP A 99 -11.20 -9.89 -24.44
C ASP A 99 -10.73 -10.00 -22.99
N GLY A 100 -10.15 -11.14 -22.61
CA GLY A 100 -9.50 -11.33 -21.30
C GLY A 100 -8.34 -10.35 -21.07
N ALA A 101 -7.50 -10.13 -22.08
CA ALA A 101 -6.42 -9.16 -22.03
C ALA A 101 -6.96 -7.73 -21.93
N LYS A 102 -8.03 -7.40 -22.67
CA LYS A 102 -8.72 -6.11 -22.56
C LYS A 102 -9.22 -5.84 -21.13
N ARG A 103 -9.90 -6.82 -20.52
CA ARG A 103 -10.39 -6.69 -19.14
C ARG A 103 -9.26 -6.45 -18.16
N ASN A 104 -8.16 -7.21 -18.26
CA ASN A 104 -6.99 -7.02 -17.41
C ASN A 104 -6.33 -5.64 -17.60
N HIS A 105 -6.27 -5.13 -18.83
CA HIS A 105 -5.84 -3.75 -19.11
C HIS A 105 -6.71 -2.72 -18.36
N GLU A 106 -8.03 -2.79 -18.54
CA GLU A 106 -8.98 -1.85 -17.93
C GLU A 106 -8.90 -1.88 -16.40
N MET A 107 -8.77 -3.07 -15.81
CA MET A 107 -8.66 -3.25 -14.36
C MET A 107 -7.36 -2.69 -13.80
N ALA A 108 -6.22 -2.98 -14.42
CA ALA A 108 -4.93 -2.44 -14.00
C ALA A 108 -4.89 -0.90 -14.14
N TYR A 109 -5.44 -0.38 -15.25
CA TYR A 109 -5.53 1.06 -15.50
C TYR A 109 -6.43 1.75 -14.47
N PHE A 110 -7.60 1.20 -14.17
CA PHE A 110 -8.48 1.79 -13.16
C PHE A 110 -7.86 1.76 -11.76
N THR A 111 -7.23 0.64 -11.40
CA THR A 111 -6.51 0.51 -10.12
C THR A 111 -5.40 1.55 -10.01
N LYS A 112 -4.69 1.84 -11.11
CA LYS A 112 -3.71 2.92 -11.18
C LYS A 112 -4.36 4.28 -10.88
N LEU A 113 -5.49 4.61 -11.50
CA LEU A 113 -6.18 5.88 -11.28
C LEU A 113 -6.61 6.08 -9.81
N LEU A 114 -7.10 5.01 -9.15
CA LEU A 114 -7.42 5.06 -7.72
C LEU A 114 -6.20 5.42 -6.86
N HIS A 115 -5.04 4.84 -7.17
CA HIS A 115 -3.80 5.14 -6.45
C HIS A 115 -3.26 6.54 -6.77
N GLU A 116 -3.37 7.01 -8.01
CA GLU A 116 -3.02 8.39 -8.39
C GLU A 116 -3.85 9.41 -7.62
N GLU A 117 -5.12 9.14 -7.39
CA GLU A 117 -6.00 10.01 -6.61
C GLU A 117 -5.58 10.08 -5.13
N ILE A 118 -5.25 8.95 -4.50
CA ILE A 118 -4.71 8.94 -3.13
C ILE A 118 -3.37 9.66 -3.06
N LEU A 119 -2.48 9.41 -4.02
CA LEU A 119 -1.18 10.09 -4.08
C LEU A 119 -1.36 11.60 -4.26
N SER A 120 -2.32 12.05 -5.08
CA SER A 120 -2.64 13.46 -5.25
C SER A 120 -3.13 14.10 -3.94
N ASN A 121 -4.07 13.44 -3.24
CA ASN A 121 -4.54 13.90 -1.94
C ASN A 121 -3.39 13.95 -0.92
N PHE A 122 -2.51 12.94 -0.91
CA PHE A 122 -1.32 12.92 -0.07
C PHE A 122 -0.36 14.07 -0.40
N LYS A 123 -0.07 14.30 -1.68
CA LYS A 123 0.80 15.40 -2.14
C LYS A 123 0.23 16.79 -1.82
N SER A 124 -1.09 16.96 -1.92
CA SER A 124 -1.75 18.22 -1.56
C SER A 124 -1.55 18.57 -0.08
N GLU A 125 -1.32 17.56 0.75
CA GLU A 125 -1.04 17.67 2.19
C GLU A 125 0.46 17.70 2.52
N GLN A 126 1.34 17.58 1.52
CA GLN A 126 2.80 17.51 1.74
C GLN A 126 3.37 18.78 2.37
N ASN A 127 2.76 19.94 2.09
CA ASN A 127 3.10 21.19 2.78
C ASN A 127 2.76 21.12 4.27
N SER A 128 1.60 20.55 4.63
CA SER A 128 1.22 20.30 6.02
C SER A 128 2.19 19.33 6.69
N VAL A 129 2.56 18.23 6.01
CA VAL A 129 3.55 17.25 6.50
C VAL A 129 4.90 17.91 6.76
N ASN A 130 5.40 18.73 5.83
CA ASN A 130 6.67 19.45 5.96
C ASN A 130 6.68 20.43 7.13
N ILE A 131 5.57 21.14 7.36
CA ILE A 131 5.43 22.06 8.50
C ILE A 131 5.48 21.28 9.81
N VAL A 132 4.76 20.17 9.89
CA VAL A 132 4.77 19.29 11.07
C VAL A 132 6.16 18.71 11.30
N LEU A 133 6.84 18.23 10.25
CA LEU A 133 8.20 17.71 10.37
C LEU A 133 9.17 18.74 10.94
N LYS A 134 9.24 19.94 10.35
CA LYS A 134 10.16 21.00 10.82
C LYS A 134 9.90 21.37 12.27
N LYS A 135 8.63 21.36 12.69
CA LYS A 135 8.26 21.59 14.09
C LYS A 135 8.74 20.45 14.99
N LEU A 136 8.48 19.21 14.60
CA LEU A 136 8.93 18.02 15.34
C LEU A 136 10.46 17.95 15.46
N GLU A 137 11.19 18.29 14.40
CA GLU A 137 12.66 18.34 14.42
C GLU A 137 13.17 19.39 15.40
N LYS A 138 12.56 20.58 15.39
CA LYS A 138 12.90 21.66 16.33
C LYS A 138 12.60 21.26 17.78
N ASP A 139 11.44 20.66 18.02
CA ASP A 139 11.02 20.20 19.33
C ASP A 139 11.94 19.06 19.83
N ALA A 140 12.31 18.11 18.96
CA ALA A 140 13.26 17.04 19.27
C ALA A 140 14.65 17.57 19.67
N VAL A 141 15.16 18.60 18.97
CA VAL A 141 16.42 19.28 19.34
C VAL A 141 16.30 19.92 20.73
N TRP A 142 15.17 20.57 21.02
CA TRP A 142 14.93 21.18 22.33
C TRP A 142 14.85 20.14 23.45
N TYR A 143 14.10 19.05 23.26
CA TYR A 143 13.97 17.97 24.24
C TYR A 143 15.31 17.27 24.50
N ASN A 144 16.11 17.02 23.47
CA ASN A 144 17.45 16.46 23.62
C ASN A 144 18.37 17.38 24.46
N ALA A 145 18.36 18.68 24.17
CA ALA A 145 19.14 19.65 24.95
C ALA A 145 18.67 19.69 26.42
N ARG A 146 17.35 19.65 26.67
CA ARG A 146 16.78 19.63 28.02
C ARG A 146 17.10 18.35 28.79
N ALA A 147 16.98 17.19 28.14
CA ALA A 147 17.33 15.90 28.71
C ALA A 147 18.83 15.82 29.06
N LYS A 148 19.70 16.37 28.21
CA LYS A 148 21.15 16.46 28.48
C LYS A 148 21.45 17.34 29.70
N GLN A 149 20.83 18.53 29.79
CA GLN A 149 20.97 19.41 30.96
C GLN A 149 20.47 18.74 32.26
N LEU A 150 19.36 18.01 32.21
CA LEU A 150 18.82 17.27 33.35
C LEU A 150 19.72 16.10 33.75
N LYS A 151 20.34 15.40 32.79
CA LYS A 151 21.35 14.37 33.05
C LYS A 151 22.60 14.96 33.71
N GLU A 152 23.06 16.12 33.25
CA GLU A 152 24.26 16.81 33.77
C GLU A 152 24.02 17.44 35.16
N SER A 153 22.81 17.91 35.45
CA SER A 153 22.44 18.47 36.75
C SER A 153 22.01 17.42 37.79
N SER A 154 21.67 16.21 37.35
CA SER A 154 21.36 15.05 38.19
C SER A 154 22.64 14.42 38.79
N ASN A 155 23.16 15.02 39.86
CA ASN A 155 24.35 14.55 40.61
C ASN A 155 24.16 13.25 41.45
N ALA A 156 23.16 12.39 41.18
CA ALA A 156 22.80 11.26 42.05
C ALA A 156 22.85 9.88 41.37
N LYS A 157 23.67 8.99 41.95
CA LYS A 157 23.83 7.55 41.66
C LYS A 157 22.51 6.80 41.39
N THR A 158 22.04 6.73 40.14
CA THR A 158 20.90 5.88 39.78
C THR A 158 21.04 5.22 38.41
N SER A 159 22.19 4.58 38.13
CA SER A 159 22.42 3.80 36.91
C SER A 159 21.47 2.60 36.74
N TRP A 160 20.78 2.17 37.80
CA TRP A 160 19.88 1.02 37.76
C TRP A 160 18.44 1.33 37.31
N ALA A 161 17.98 2.59 37.42
CA ALA A 161 16.62 2.97 37.01
C ALA A 161 16.51 3.23 35.49
N ILE A 162 17.59 3.73 34.87
CA ILE A 162 17.68 3.91 33.42
C ILE A 162 17.65 2.54 32.70
N GLY A 163 18.29 1.52 33.28
CA GLY A 163 18.35 0.17 32.71
C GLY A 163 17.01 -0.57 32.64
N LEU A 164 16.03 -0.22 33.49
CA LEU A 164 14.72 -0.88 33.52
C LEU A 164 13.70 -0.26 32.54
N SER A 165 13.89 1.01 32.15
CA SER A 165 13.04 1.70 31.17
C SER A 165 13.27 1.26 29.71
N LEU A 166 14.37 0.56 29.45
CA LEU A 166 14.82 0.15 28.11
C LEU A 166 14.47 -1.32 27.77
N ILE A 167 13.77 -2.03 28.66
CA ILE A 167 13.35 -3.44 28.45
C ILE A 167 11.91 -3.47 27.92
N PRO A 168 11.66 -4.01 26.71
CA PRO A 168 10.31 -4.19 26.20
C PRO A 168 9.47 -5.07 27.15
N GLY A 169 8.30 -4.57 27.57
CA GLY A 169 7.34 -5.29 28.41
C GLY A 169 7.20 -4.79 29.85
N VAL A 170 8.18 -4.06 30.40
CA VAL A 170 8.10 -3.51 31.78
C VAL A 170 7.53 -2.07 31.79
N ASN A 171 7.38 -1.46 30.61
CA ASN A 171 6.95 -0.06 30.44
C ASN A 171 5.47 0.21 30.83
N PHE A 172 4.68 -0.84 31.10
CA PHE A 172 3.25 -0.71 31.39
C PHE A 172 2.92 -0.55 32.88
N ILE A 173 3.89 -0.75 33.79
CA ILE A 173 3.67 -0.73 35.25
C ILE A 173 4.43 0.40 35.96
N ALA A 174 5.45 0.99 35.33
CA ALA A 174 6.26 2.05 35.96
C ALA A 174 5.66 3.46 35.84
N SER A 175 4.61 3.66 35.03
CA SER A 175 4.01 4.98 34.79
C SER A 175 3.36 5.67 35.99
N PRO A 176 2.91 4.99 37.08
CA PRO A 176 2.34 5.68 38.23
C PRO A 176 3.30 5.98 39.40
N ILE A 177 4.58 5.58 39.37
CA ILE A 177 5.49 5.75 40.52
C ILE A 177 6.80 6.43 40.09
N LEU A 178 6.72 7.70 39.70
CA LEU A 178 7.86 8.63 39.67
C LEU A 178 7.56 9.93 40.44
N TRP A 179 6.77 9.82 41.51
CA TRP A 179 6.44 10.94 42.38
C TRP A 179 7.56 11.20 43.41
N TYR A 180 8.64 11.87 42.99
CA TYR A 180 9.46 12.72 43.87
C TYR A 180 10.30 13.69 43.01
N ARG A 181 10.10 14.99 43.25
CA ARG A 181 10.32 16.20 42.41
C ARG A 181 11.68 16.46 41.73
N GLY A 182 12.61 15.50 41.71
CA GLY A 182 13.85 15.60 40.90
C GLY A 182 14.08 14.41 39.98
N LYS A 183 13.38 13.28 40.18
CA LYS A 183 13.45 12.08 39.32
C LYS A 183 12.33 12.02 38.28
N GLU A 184 11.23 12.72 38.54
CA GLU A 184 10.08 12.88 37.63
C GLU A 184 10.50 13.64 36.37
N ASP A 185 11.13 14.82 36.54
CA ASP A 185 11.56 15.69 35.44
C ASP A 185 12.54 15.03 34.46
N LEU A 186 13.45 14.16 34.95
CA LEU A 186 14.39 13.44 34.09
C LEU A 186 13.71 12.30 33.33
N GLY A 187 12.83 11.55 34.00
CA GLY A 187 12.07 10.46 33.37
C GLY A 187 11.12 10.98 32.29
N GLU A 188 10.41 12.07 32.60
CA GLU A 188 9.56 12.78 31.65
C GLU A 188 10.35 13.34 30.47
N ALA A 189 11.50 13.99 30.71
CA ALA A 189 12.33 14.52 29.63
C ALA A 189 12.88 13.42 28.69
N ILE A 190 13.28 12.27 29.21
CA ILE A 190 13.75 11.13 28.39
C ILE A 190 12.58 10.53 27.59
N ALA A 191 11.41 10.38 28.21
CA ALA A 191 10.22 9.88 27.53
C ALA A 191 9.80 10.80 26.38
N ILE A 192 9.77 12.11 26.60
CA ILE A 192 9.42 13.09 25.56
C ILE A 192 10.51 13.16 24.46
N GLU A 193 11.79 12.99 24.81
CA GLU A 193 12.89 12.90 23.82
C GLU A 193 12.68 11.72 22.87
N GLU A 194 12.43 10.52 23.41
CA GLU A 194 12.19 9.31 22.61
C GLU A 194 10.89 9.39 21.79
N GLU A 195 9.81 9.91 22.40
CA GLU A 195 8.55 10.17 21.70
C GLU A 195 8.76 11.10 20.49
N SER A 196 9.54 12.17 20.68
CA SER A 196 9.85 13.15 19.64
C SER A 196 10.69 12.56 18.51
N LYS A 197 11.71 11.74 18.82
CA LYS A 197 12.51 11.03 17.80
C LYS A 197 11.64 10.09 16.96
N LEU A 198 10.76 9.35 17.62
CA LEU A 198 9.84 8.44 16.94
C LEU A 198 8.83 9.19 16.06
N ALA A 199 8.29 10.33 16.53
CA ALA A 199 7.41 11.19 15.74
C ALA A 199 8.13 11.81 14.52
N VAL A 200 9.38 12.23 14.66
CA VAL A 200 10.23 12.72 13.55
C VAL A 200 10.46 11.59 12.53
N ALA A 201 10.86 10.41 12.99
CA ALA A 201 11.12 9.26 12.10
C ALA A 201 9.85 8.82 11.34
N ALA A 202 8.71 8.73 12.03
CA ALA A 202 7.43 8.41 11.39
C ALA A 202 7.04 9.48 10.35
N THR A 203 7.26 10.76 10.65
CA THR A 203 6.94 11.85 9.73
C THR A 203 7.86 11.82 8.49
N HIS A 204 9.14 11.51 8.65
CA HIS A 204 10.08 11.28 7.54
C HIS A 204 9.65 10.11 6.64
N ILE A 205 9.25 8.98 7.23
CA ILE A 205 8.74 7.82 6.49
C ILE A 205 7.50 8.20 5.67
N ILE A 206 6.58 8.97 6.24
CA ILE A 206 5.41 9.47 5.54
C ILE A 206 5.82 10.41 4.39
N GLN A 207 6.70 11.37 4.64
CA GLN A 207 7.10 12.36 3.63
C GLN A 207 7.81 11.73 2.43
N ASP A 208 8.80 10.87 2.68
CA ASP A 208 9.75 10.44 1.65
C ASP A 208 9.44 9.02 1.14
N VAL A 209 9.06 8.11 2.03
CA VAL A 209 8.92 6.69 1.69
C VAL A 209 7.53 6.36 1.16
N LEU A 210 6.46 6.89 1.78
CA LEU A 210 5.09 6.64 1.33
C LEU A 210 4.84 7.21 -0.08
N GLY A 211 5.21 8.47 -0.30
CA GLY A 211 5.04 9.11 -1.61
C GLY A 211 5.80 8.40 -2.73
N THR A 212 7.03 7.98 -2.45
CA THR A 212 7.90 7.28 -3.42
C THR A 212 7.38 5.87 -3.73
N SER A 213 6.99 5.11 -2.70
CA SER A 213 6.46 3.76 -2.88
C SER A 213 5.14 3.76 -3.64
N LEU A 214 4.22 4.68 -3.34
CA LEU A 214 2.99 4.85 -4.12
C LEU A 214 3.26 5.19 -5.59
N GLN A 215 4.22 6.07 -5.89
CA GLN A 215 4.60 6.39 -7.28
C GLN A 215 5.14 5.17 -8.02
N LYS A 216 6.03 4.40 -7.40
CA LYS A 216 6.58 3.18 -8.00
C LYS A 216 5.51 2.11 -8.21
N PHE A 217 4.56 1.99 -7.28
CA PHE A 217 3.42 1.10 -7.42
C PHE A 217 2.50 1.51 -8.58
N ILE A 218 2.16 2.80 -8.67
CA ILE A 218 1.40 3.37 -9.80
C ILE A 218 2.10 3.11 -11.13
N GLN A 219 3.42 3.28 -11.17
CA GLN A 219 4.20 3.01 -12.38
C GLN A 219 4.12 1.53 -12.78
N ALA A 220 4.27 0.61 -11.83
CA ALA A 220 4.13 -0.83 -12.09
C ALA A 220 2.73 -1.17 -12.65
N LEU A 221 1.65 -0.60 -12.10
CA LEU A 221 0.30 -0.78 -12.64
C LEU A 221 0.14 -0.19 -14.05
N ALA A 222 0.77 0.95 -14.33
CA ALA A 222 0.78 1.55 -15.65
C ALA A 222 1.48 0.65 -16.68
N ASP A 223 2.62 0.05 -16.30
CA ASP A 223 3.35 -0.89 -17.13
C ASP A 223 2.58 -2.20 -17.37
N ILE A 224 1.96 -2.77 -16.32
CA ILE A 224 1.06 -3.94 -16.40
C ILE A 224 -0.12 -3.64 -17.36
N SER A 225 -0.79 -2.51 -17.17
CA SER A 225 -1.87 -2.05 -18.04
C SER A 225 -1.40 -1.91 -19.49
N GLY A 226 -0.22 -1.30 -19.70
CA GLY A 226 0.38 -1.13 -21.02
C GLY A 226 0.69 -2.46 -21.72
N PHE A 227 1.20 -3.44 -20.96
CA PHE A 227 1.44 -4.80 -21.46
C PHE A 227 0.15 -5.44 -21.96
N PHE A 228 -0.92 -5.41 -21.18
CA PHE A 228 -2.19 -6.02 -21.58
C PHE A 228 -2.83 -5.34 -22.79
N ASN A 229 -2.67 -4.03 -22.95
CA ASN A 229 -3.10 -3.34 -24.17
C ASN A 229 -2.32 -3.83 -25.41
N VAL A 230 -1.00 -4.03 -25.30
CA VAL A 230 -0.21 -4.60 -26.40
C VAL A 230 -0.63 -6.04 -26.69
N LEU A 231 -0.82 -6.85 -25.65
CA LEU A 231 -1.23 -8.24 -25.78
C LEU A 231 -2.62 -8.39 -26.42
N GLN A 232 -3.58 -7.58 -26.00
CA GLN A 232 -4.93 -7.55 -26.57
C GLN A 232 -4.91 -7.21 -28.07
N ASN A 233 -4.10 -6.23 -28.47
CA ASN A 233 -3.94 -5.88 -29.88
C ASN A 233 -3.29 -7.01 -30.68
N GLU A 234 -2.24 -7.65 -30.15
CA GLU A 234 -1.60 -8.80 -30.81
C GLU A 234 -2.58 -9.97 -30.96
N LEU A 235 -3.30 -10.36 -29.91
CA LEU A 235 -4.29 -11.44 -29.95
C LEU A 235 -5.41 -11.14 -30.96
N SER A 236 -5.90 -9.90 -31.01
CA SER A 236 -6.92 -9.48 -31.98
C SER A 236 -6.43 -9.60 -33.43
N ILE A 237 -5.14 -9.38 -33.67
CA ILE A 237 -4.52 -9.59 -34.99
C ILE A 237 -4.39 -11.08 -35.28
N LEU A 238 -3.95 -11.89 -34.29
CA LEU A 238 -3.79 -13.34 -34.44
C LEU A 238 -5.11 -14.05 -34.71
N ALA A 239 -6.22 -13.62 -34.09
CA ALA A 239 -7.55 -14.17 -34.31
C ALA A 239 -8.00 -14.06 -35.78
N ARG A 240 -7.53 -13.02 -36.49
CA ARG A 240 -7.86 -12.75 -37.89
C ARG A 240 -6.83 -13.31 -38.87
N ASN A 241 -5.74 -13.89 -38.36
CA ASN A 241 -4.61 -14.33 -39.17
C ASN A 241 -4.77 -15.80 -39.58
N SER A 242 -4.59 -16.10 -40.87
CA SER A 242 -4.60 -17.47 -41.39
C SER A 242 -3.25 -18.19 -41.24
N ASP A 243 -2.16 -17.46 -40.93
CA ASP A 243 -0.83 -18.06 -40.75
C ASP A 243 -0.64 -18.63 -39.34
N ASN A 244 -0.85 -19.95 -39.23
CA ASN A 244 -0.66 -20.71 -38.00
C ASN A 244 0.78 -20.66 -37.44
N ARG A 245 1.81 -20.32 -38.23
CA ARG A 245 3.19 -20.28 -37.74
C ARG A 245 3.39 -19.16 -36.72
N ILE A 246 2.83 -17.98 -37.00
CA ILE A 246 2.93 -16.80 -36.12
C ILE A 246 2.13 -17.05 -34.85
N THR A 247 0.91 -17.58 -34.97
CA THR A 247 0.04 -17.96 -33.85
C THR A 247 0.73 -19.00 -32.95
N LYS A 248 1.38 -20.00 -33.53
CA LYS A 248 2.14 -21.03 -32.80
C LYS A 248 3.33 -20.43 -32.07
N LEU A 249 4.08 -19.52 -32.71
CA LEU A 249 5.21 -18.85 -32.08
C LEU A 249 4.76 -18.01 -30.87
N HIS A 250 3.68 -17.25 -30.99
CA HIS A 250 3.09 -16.50 -29.88
C HIS A 250 2.74 -17.42 -28.72
N TYR A 251 1.97 -18.48 -29.01
CA TYR A 251 1.49 -19.42 -28.00
C TYR A 251 2.63 -20.01 -27.16
N TYR A 252 3.66 -20.58 -27.79
CA TYR A 252 4.77 -21.18 -27.05
C TYR A 252 5.63 -20.14 -26.31
N LYS A 253 5.83 -18.97 -26.90
CA LYS A 253 6.56 -17.86 -26.27
C LYS A 253 5.90 -17.44 -24.95
N CYS A 254 4.59 -17.23 -24.97
CA CYS A 254 3.82 -16.88 -23.77
C CYS A 254 3.76 -18.06 -22.78
N ARG A 255 3.40 -19.27 -23.25
CA ARG A 255 3.31 -20.48 -22.43
C ARG A 255 4.60 -20.77 -21.66
N ASN A 256 5.76 -20.59 -22.29
CA ASN A 256 7.06 -20.84 -21.65
C ASN A 256 7.38 -19.86 -20.51
N LYS A 257 6.74 -18.68 -20.46
CA LYS A 257 6.94 -17.68 -19.40
C LYS A 257 5.89 -17.76 -18.29
N VAL A 258 4.81 -18.53 -18.47
CA VAL A 258 3.74 -18.69 -17.48
C VAL A 258 4.26 -19.05 -16.08
N PRO A 259 5.17 -20.03 -15.89
CA PRO A 259 5.65 -20.36 -14.54
C PRO A 259 6.32 -19.19 -13.82
N THR A 260 7.07 -18.35 -14.55
CA THR A 260 7.72 -17.16 -13.98
C THR A 260 6.71 -16.10 -13.58
N ILE A 261 5.68 -15.89 -14.39
CA ILE A 261 4.62 -14.91 -14.12
C ILE A 261 3.74 -15.36 -12.95
N ILE A 262 3.36 -16.64 -12.90
CA ILE A 262 2.63 -17.23 -11.76
C ILE A 262 3.44 -17.06 -10.48
N ALA A 263 4.75 -17.34 -10.50
CA ALA A 263 5.60 -17.15 -9.33
C ALA A 263 5.63 -15.68 -8.85
N ALA A 264 5.56 -14.71 -9.78
CA ALA A 264 5.46 -13.29 -9.44
C ALA A 264 4.07 -12.93 -8.84
N CYS A 265 2.98 -13.46 -9.38
CA CYS A 265 1.63 -13.27 -8.82
C CYS A 265 1.53 -13.88 -7.42
N GLN A 266 2.05 -15.09 -7.22
CA GLN A 266 2.09 -15.74 -5.92
C GLN A 266 2.98 -15.00 -4.91
N PHE A 267 4.09 -14.40 -5.36
CA PHE A 267 4.91 -13.54 -4.51
C PHE A 267 4.11 -12.32 -4.02
N TYR A 268 3.33 -11.70 -4.91
CA TYR A 268 2.41 -10.62 -4.55
C TYR A 268 1.39 -11.09 -3.53
N MET A 269 0.62 -12.15 -3.83
CA MET A 269 -0.43 -12.66 -2.95
C MET A 269 0.08 -13.09 -1.57
N LYS A 270 1.28 -13.68 -1.49
CA LYS A 270 1.93 -14.02 -0.20
C LYS A 270 2.28 -12.79 0.64
N SER A 271 2.47 -11.62 0.02
CA SER A 271 2.77 -10.37 0.71
C SER A 271 1.53 -9.68 1.28
N ILE A 272 0.33 -10.07 0.82
CA ILE A 272 -0.93 -9.42 1.16
C ILE A 272 -1.38 -9.63 2.61
N PRO A 273 -1.33 -10.84 3.20
CA PRO A 273 -1.74 -11.04 4.59
C PRO A 273 -0.96 -10.17 5.57
N ASP A 274 0.35 -10.00 5.35
CA ASP A 274 1.17 -9.06 6.10
C ASP A 274 0.59 -7.65 5.98
N CYS A 275 0.39 -7.15 4.75
CA CYS A 275 -0.13 -5.80 4.50
C CYS A 275 -1.51 -5.56 5.14
N GLN A 276 -2.41 -6.55 5.07
CA GLN A 276 -3.72 -6.50 5.73
C GLN A 276 -3.58 -6.41 7.24
N THR A 277 -2.70 -7.24 7.82
CA THR A 277 -2.43 -7.22 9.26
C THR A 277 -1.85 -5.87 9.68
N GLU A 278 -0.91 -5.32 8.91
CA GLU A 278 -0.33 -3.99 9.15
C GLU A 278 -1.41 -2.90 9.17
N LEU A 279 -2.35 -2.94 8.23
CA LEU A 279 -3.41 -1.94 8.11
C LEU A 279 -4.57 -2.16 9.10
N LEU A 280 -4.90 -3.40 9.48
CA LEU A 280 -5.90 -3.70 10.51
C LEU A 280 -5.44 -3.29 11.91
N CYS A 281 -4.12 -3.20 12.14
CA CYS A 281 -3.58 -2.63 13.37
C CYS A 281 -3.85 -1.12 13.52
N ILE A 282 -4.33 -0.45 12.46
CA ILE A 282 -4.67 0.98 12.50
C ILE A 282 -6.10 1.10 13.06
N PRO A 283 -6.30 1.83 14.17
CA PRO A 283 -7.64 2.09 14.71
C PRO A 283 -8.58 2.65 13.64
N ASN A 284 -9.83 2.19 13.66
CA ASN A 284 -10.88 2.77 12.82
C ASN A 284 -10.99 4.27 13.11
N GLY A 285 -10.87 5.07 12.05
CA GLY A 285 -10.99 6.52 12.12
C GLY A 285 -12.46 6.96 12.12
N CYS A 286 -12.82 7.90 11.25
CA CYS A 286 -14.22 8.28 11.05
C CYS A 286 -14.92 7.20 10.19
N ASP A 287 -15.93 6.52 10.75
CA ASP A 287 -16.62 5.38 10.12
C ASP A 287 -17.22 5.67 8.74
N ASN A 288 -17.47 6.94 8.41
CA ASN A 288 -18.08 7.38 7.17
C ASN A 288 -17.09 7.93 6.12
N TYR A 289 -15.80 8.11 6.43
CA TYR A 289 -14.85 8.78 5.53
C TYR A 289 -14.71 8.04 4.19
N VAL A 290 -14.61 6.71 4.24
CA VAL A 290 -14.49 5.88 3.02
C VAL A 290 -15.73 6.01 2.13
N GLN A 291 -16.92 6.09 2.74
CA GLN A 291 -18.17 6.25 2.01
C GLN A 291 -18.27 7.65 1.37
N GLN A 292 -17.88 8.70 2.11
CA GLN A 292 -17.80 10.06 1.58
C GLN A 292 -16.85 10.14 0.38
N TRP A 293 -15.67 9.55 0.52
CA TRP A 293 -14.68 9.50 -0.55
C TRP A 293 -15.24 8.81 -1.81
N LEU A 294 -15.91 7.66 -1.67
CA LEU A 294 -16.53 6.95 -2.79
C LEU A 294 -17.63 7.77 -3.50
N VAL A 295 -18.42 8.53 -2.74
CA VAL A 295 -19.47 9.41 -3.30
C VAL A 295 -18.85 10.55 -4.11
N GLU A 296 -17.85 11.23 -3.55
CA GLU A 296 -17.13 12.33 -4.22
C GLU A 296 -16.47 11.91 -5.54
N LYS A 297 -16.00 10.65 -5.64
CA LYS A 297 -15.40 10.15 -6.89
C LYS A 297 -16.44 9.77 -7.94
N LYS A 298 -17.61 9.28 -7.54
CA LYS A 298 -18.69 8.94 -8.48
C LYS A 298 -19.20 10.16 -9.23
N GLU A 299 -19.24 11.31 -8.58
CA GLU A 299 -19.67 12.58 -9.16
C GLU A 299 -18.66 13.16 -10.18
N LYS A 300 -17.39 12.74 -10.12
CA LYS A 300 -16.31 13.29 -10.95
C LYS A 300 -15.98 12.51 -12.24
N ASN A 301 -16.25 11.19 -12.33
CA ASN A 301 -15.54 10.32 -13.30
C ASN A 301 -16.35 9.58 -14.41
N GLY A 302 -17.65 9.82 -14.61
CA GLY A 302 -18.39 9.28 -15.79
C GLY A 302 -18.54 7.74 -15.88
N ASN A 303 -19.16 7.23 -16.97
CA ASN A 303 -19.78 5.89 -17.03
C ASN A 303 -18.86 4.66 -16.85
N LEU A 304 -17.66 4.60 -17.45
CA LEU A 304 -16.76 3.43 -17.30
C LEU A 304 -16.18 3.32 -15.87
N HIS A 305 -16.08 4.45 -15.17
CA HIS A 305 -15.58 4.50 -13.80
C HIS A 305 -16.68 4.14 -12.79
N GLN A 306 -17.96 4.20 -13.19
CA GLN A 306 -19.06 3.88 -12.29
C GLN A 306 -19.10 2.40 -11.90
N SER A 307 -18.88 1.47 -12.84
CA SER A 307 -18.89 0.03 -12.54
C SER A 307 -17.80 -0.38 -11.56
N PHE A 308 -16.61 0.21 -11.68
CA PHE A 308 -15.50 -0.06 -10.77
C PHE A 308 -15.61 0.67 -9.42
N LEU A 309 -16.20 1.87 -9.39
CA LEU A 309 -16.57 2.52 -8.12
C LEU A 309 -17.69 1.76 -7.41
N GLU A 310 -18.61 1.16 -8.17
CA GLU A 310 -19.64 0.26 -7.65
C GLU A 310 -19.04 -1.05 -7.14
N LEU A 311 -18.04 -1.62 -7.82
CA LEU A 311 -17.24 -2.72 -7.30
C LEU A 311 -16.58 -2.33 -5.96
N GLY A 312 -15.91 -1.17 -5.89
CA GLY A 312 -15.32 -0.66 -4.64
C GLY A 312 -16.34 -0.44 -3.52
N ARG A 313 -17.54 0.07 -3.86
CA ARG A 313 -18.64 0.24 -2.91
C ARG A 313 -19.20 -1.10 -2.42
N ASN A 314 -19.36 -2.08 -3.31
CA ASN A 314 -19.82 -3.42 -2.96
C ASN A 314 -18.82 -4.10 -2.03
N ILE A 315 -17.52 -4.05 -2.36
CA ILE A 315 -16.43 -4.55 -1.52
C ILE A 315 -16.45 -3.87 -0.14
N PHE A 316 -16.57 -2.54 -0.09
CA PHE A 316 -16.66 -1.80 1.18
C PHE A 316 -17.85 -2.25 2.03
N ASN A 317 -19.04 -2.34 1.42
CA ASN A 317 -20.27 -2.75 2.12
C ASN A 317 -20.15 -4.18 2.68
N THR A 318 -19.59 -5.11 1.90
CA THR A 318 -19.34 -6.49 2.33
C THR A 318 -18.34 -6.54 3.49
N ASN A 319 -17.25 -5.78 3.41
CA ASN A 319 -16.24 -5.71 4.47
C ASN A 319 -16.77 -5.08 5.76
N VAL A 320 -17.63 -4.05 5.67
CA VAL A 320 -18.30 -3.46 6.84
C VAL A 320 -19.27 -4.45 7.48
N GLN A 321 -20.03 -5.20 6.68
CA GLN A 321 -20.91 -6.26 7.20
C GLN A 321 -20.10 -7.36 7.90
N PHE A 322 -18.97 -7.77 7.32
CA PHE A 322 -18.08 -8.78 7.91
C PHE A 322 -17.45 -8.30 9.23
N LEU A 323 -16.96 -7.06 9.29
CA LEU A 323 -16.42 -6.48 10.53
C LEU A 323 -17.48 -6.33 11.62
N ARG A 324 -18.71 -5.93 11.27
CA ARG A 324 -19.85 -5.89 12.21
C ARG A 324 -20.24 -7.27 12.72
N LEU A 325 -20.09 -8.32 11.90
CA LEU A 325 -20.30 -9.69 12.33
C LEU A 325 -19.22 -10.12 13.33
N ILE A 326 -17.95 -9.77 13.10
CA ILE A 326 -16.85 -10.07 14.04
C ILE A 326 -17.02 -9.31 15.37
N GLU A 327 -17.46 -8.06 15.35
CA GLU A 327 -17.79 -7.28 16.56
C GLU A 327 -18.97 -7.88 17.35
N PHE A 328 -19.81 -8.72 16.73
CA PHE A 328 -20.88 -9.46 17.40
C PHE A 328 -20.39 -10.73 18.12
N PHE A 329 -19.17 -11.20 17.81
CA PHE A 329 -18.57 -12.42 18.34
C PHE A 329 -17.39 -12.15 19.31
N ILE A 330 -17.10 -10.89 19.66
CA ILE A 330 -16.14 -10.45 20.68
C ILE A 330 -16.90 -9.81 21.84
#